data_AF-A0A0D0NG01-F1
#
_entry.id   AF-A0A0D0NG01-F1
#
_cell.length_a   1.000
_cell.length_b   1.000
_cell.length_c   1.000
_cell.angle_alpha   90.00
_cell.angle_beta   90.00
_cell.angle_gamma   90.00
#
_symmetry.space_group_name_H-M   'P 1'
#
loop_
_entity.id
_entity.type
_entity.pdbx_description
1 polymer ?
#
loop_
_entity_poly.entity_id
_entity_poly.type
_entity_poly.pdbx_seq_one_letter_code
_entity_poly.pdbx_strand_id
1 'polypeptide(L)'
;MNTWATWTTQGILSGHGGVKTVEIGVITGDLTVHTMWIEGEARLTVQYSGALDWFTVEGSPVTAADEAAAREVHQRMVEAVKTGGGATAPQS
;
A
#
# COMPACT_ATOMS: atom_id res chain seq x y z
N MET A 1 6.31 9.21 -23.53
CA MET A 1 6.47 7.96 -22.78
C MET A 1 5.48 8.01 -21.66
N ASN A 2 4.56 7.05 -21.56
CA ASN A 2 3.67 6.95 -20.42
C ASN A 2 4.51 6.37 -19.27
N THR A 3 4.93 7.22 -18.33
CA THR A 3 5.75 6.80 -17.20
C THR A 3 4.83 6.12 -16.18
N TRP A 4 5.04 4.82 -15.99
CA TRP A 4 4.35 4.03 -14.99
C TRP A 4 5.36 3.09 -14.34
N ALA A 5 5.09 2.73 -13.10
CA ALA A 5 5.88 1.76 -12.37
C ALA A 5 4.98 0.98 -11.41
N THR A 6 5.44 -0.20 -11.01
CA THR A 6 4.74 -0.99 -10.01
C THR A 6 5.71 -1.71 -9.09
N TRP A 7 5.29 -1.89 -7.83
CA TRP A 7 6.04 -2.59 -6.82
C TRP A 7 5.12 -3.48 -6.00
N THR A 8 5.62 -4.64 -5.61
CA THR A 8 4.94 -5.57 -4.72
C THR A 8 5.89 -6.02 -3.64
N THR A 9 5.44 -5.98 -2.39
CA THR A 9 6.12 -6.61 -1.26
C THR A 9 5.16 -7.61 -0.63
N GLN A 10 5.53 -8.89 -0.67
CA GLN A 10 4.74 -10.00 -0.13
C GLN A 10 5.26 -10.43 1.24
N GLY A 11 4.45 -11.16 2.01
CA GLY A 11 4.92 -11.81 3.24
C GLY A 11 5.11 -10.85 4.42
N ILE A 12 4.37 -9.74 4.46
CA ILE A 12 4.50 -8.75 5.53
C ILE A 12 3.57 -9.15 6.66
N LEU A 13 4.13 -9.59 7.79
CA LEU A 13 3.35 -9.75 8.99
C LEU A 13 2.98 -8.36 9.53
N SER A 14 1.68 -8.06 9.55
CA SER A 14 1.18 -6.78 10.03
C SER A 14 1.33 -6.61 11.54
N GLY A 15 1.63 -5.38 11.96
CA GLY A 15 1.61 -4.99 13.37
C GLY A 15 0.20 -4.93 13.94
N HIS A 16 0.09 -4.73 15.25
CA HIS A 16 -1.20 -4.62 15.94
C HIS A 16 -2.07 -3.53 15.31
N GLY A 17 -3.37 -3.78 15.12
CA GLY A 17 -4.29 -2.83 14.48
C GLY A 17 -4.22 -2.82 12.94
N GLY A 18 -3.30 -3.55 12.31
CA GLY A 18 -3.37 -3.90 10.89
C GLY A 18 -3.32 -2.72 9.92
N VAL A 19 -3.89 -2.94 8.74
CA VAL A 19 -4.03 -1.96 7.65
C VAL A 19 -5.50 -1.65 7.46
N LYS A 20 -5.84 -0.37 7.38
CA LYS A 20 -7.19 0.08 7.09
C LYS A 20 -7.44 0.07 5.59
N THR A 21 -8.55 -0.54 5.20
CA THR A 21 -9.00 -0.65 3.82
C THR A 21 -10.38 -0.01 3.66
N VAL A 22 -10.65 0.52 2.47
CA VAL A 22 -11.93 1.17 2.17
C VAL A 22 -13.08 0.16 2.18
N GLU A 23 -12.83 -1.05 1.69
CA GLU A 23 -13.87 -2.02 1.41
C GLU A 23 -14.27 -2.85 2.63
N ILE A 24 -13.31 -3.28 3.46
CA ILE A 24 -13.56 -4.25 4.54
C ILE A 24 -13.04 -3.82 5.91
N GLY A 25 -12.64 -2.55 6.04
CA GLY A 25 -12.10 -2.02 7.29
C GLY A 25 -10.68 -2.54 7.55
N VAL A 26 -10.38 -2.92 8.78
CA VAL A 26 -9.03 -3.33 9.18
C VAL A 26 -8.76 -4.78 8.80
N ILE A 27 -7.66 -5.03 8.11
CA ILE A 27 -7.12 -6.38 7.89
C ILE A 27 -5.78 -6.58 8.60
N THR A 28 -5.54 -7.80 9.07
CA THR A 28 -4.38 -8.19 9.90
C THR A 28 -3.84 -9.55 9.48
N GLY A 29 -2.64 -9.93 9.95
CA GLY A 29 -1.99 -11.19 9.59
C GLY A 29 -0.90 -11.00 8.54
N ASP A 30 -0.69 -12.01 7.70
CA ASP A 30 0.26 -11.98 6.58
C ASP A 30 -0.36 -11.27 5.38
N LEU A 31 0.23 -10.13 5.00
CA LEU A 31 -0.27 -9.23 3.99
C LEU A 31 0.74 -9.02 2.86
N THR A 32 0.20 -8.76 1.66
CA THR A 32 0.96 -8.29 0.50
C THR A 32 0.53 -6.88 0.16
N VAL A 33 1.49 -5.97 0.00
CA VAL A 33 1.27 -4.60 -0.48
C VAL A 33 1.63 -4.52 -1.95
N HIS A 34 0.75 -3.90 -2.74
CA HIS A 34 0.99 -3.57 -4.13
C HIS A 34 0.81 -2.07 -4.35
N THR A 35 1.66 -1.50 -5.19
CA THR A 35 1.57 -0.10 -5.59
C THR A 35 1.67 0.00 -7.10
N MET A 36 0.72 0.71 -7.70
CA MET A 36 0.78 1.14 -9.10
C MET A 36 0.95 2.65 -9.13
N TRP A 37 2.00 3.12 -9.80
CA TRP A 37 2.22 4.54 -10.05
C TRP A 37 2.01 4.86 -11.51
N ILE A 38 1.19 5.87 -11.78
CA ILE A 38 0.90 6.38 -13.12
C ILE A 38 0.41 7.82 -13.00
N GLU A 39 0.85 8.68 -13.92
CA GLU A 39 0.36 10.07 -14.03
C GLU A 39 0.44 10.89 -12.73
N GLY A 40 1.48 10.65 -11.92
CA GLY A 40 1.70 11.42 -10.69
C GLY A 40 0.95 10.91 -9.45
N GLU A 41 0.32 9.74 -9.54
CA GLU A 41 -0.43 9.13 -8.44
C GLU A 41 0.04 7.71 -8.13
N ALA A 42 0.25 7.41 -6.86
CA ALA A 42 0.53 6.08 -6.34
C ALA A 42 -0.76 5.48 -5.75
N ARG A 43 -1.26 4.41 -6.38
CA ARG A 43 -2.42 3.63 -5.92
C ARG A 43 -1.93 2.45 -5.09
N LEU A 44 -2.32 2.43 -3.82
CA LEU A 44 -1.94 1.42 -2.84
C LEU A 44 -3.10 0.44 -2.64
N THR A 45 -2.82 -0.83 -2.86
CA THR A 45 -3.71 -1.94 -2.52
C THR A 45 -3.01 -2.93 -1.61
N VAL A 46 -3.79 -3.65 -0.82
CA VAL A 46 -3.33 -4.68 0.09
C VAL A 46 -4.21 -5.91 -0.04
N GLN A 47 -3.62 -7.09 0.10
CA GLN A 47 -4.35 -8.35 0.20
C GLN A 47 -3.82 -9.20 1.36
N TYR A 48 -4.59 -10.20 1.76
CA TYR A 48 -4.01 -11.36 2.43
C TYR A 48 -3.03 -12.04 1.48
N SER A 49 -1.81 -12.33 1.92
CA SER A 49 -0.79 -12.94 1.06
C SER A 49 -1.30 -14.25 0.42
N GLY A 50 -1.24 -14.31 -0.93
CA GLY A 50 -1.72 -15.45 -1.71
C GLY A 50 -3.23 -15.49 -2.00
N ALA A 51 -4.02 -14.58 -1.43
CA ALA A 51 -5.42 -14.40 -1.79
C ALA A 51 -5.59 -13.82 -3.21
N LEU A 52 -6.82 -13.88 -3.72
CA LEU A 52 -7.20 -13.31 -5.01
C LEU A 52 -7.69 -11.85 -4.90
N ASP A 53 -8.32 -11.52 -3.77
CA ASP A 53 -8.93 -10.21 -3.55
C ASP A 53 -7.91 -9.19 -3.08
N TRP A 54 -7.93 -8.02 -3.71
CA TRP A 54 -7.17 -6.83 -3.32
C TRP A 54 -8.11 -5.76 -2.78
N PHE A 55 -7.68 -5.07 -1.74
CA PHE A 55 -8.43 -4.00 -1.08
C PHE A 55 -7.65 -2.68 -1.16
N THR A 56 -8.37 -1.59 -1.37
CA THR A 56 -7.78 -0.25 -1.44
C THR A 56 -7.37 0.18 -0.04
N VAL A 57 -6.11 0.58 0.14
CA VAL A 57 -5.65 1.15 1.41
C VAL A 57 -6.34 2.50 1.63
N GLU A 58 -6.91 2.74 2.81
CA GLU A 58 -7.53 4.03 3.13
C GLU A 58 -6.54 5.20 2.90
N GLY A 59 -6.99 6.24 2.20
CA GLY A 59 -6.15 7.39 1.84
C GLY A 59 -5.39 7.25 0.51
N SER A 60 -5.56 6.14 -0.21
CA SER A 60 -5.10 5.97 -1.60
C SER A 60 -6.14 6.54 -2.60
N PRO A 61 -5.72 7.14 -3.73
CA PRO A 61 -4.35 7.35 -4.19
C PRO A 61 -3.60 8.45 -3.43
N VAL A 62 -2.27 8.40 -3.50
CA VAL A 62 -1.35 9.42 -2.95
C VAL A 62 -0.64 10.14 -4.10
N THR A 63 -0.51 11.46 -4.02
CA THR A 63 0.30 12.22 -4.98
C THR A 63 1.79 11.87 -4.87
N ALA A 64 2.39 11.51 -6.01
CA ALA A 64 3.81 11.23 -6.14
C ALA A 64 4.29 11.73 -7.51
N ALA A 65 4.97 12.88 -7.52
CA ALA A 65 5.30 13.63 -8.74
C ALA A 65 6.21 12.86 -9.73
N ASP A 66 7.03 11.95 -9.21
CA ASP A 66 7.95 11.13 -9.98
C ASP A 66 8.04 9.70 -9.43
N GLU A 67 8.77 8.84 -10.16
CA GLU A 67 8.94 7.43 -9.81
C GLU A 67 9.63 7.24 -8.45
N ALA A 68 10.56 8.12 -8.10
CA ALA A 68 11.31 8.04 -6.85
C ALA A 68 10.41 8.34 -5.65
N ALA A 69 9.58 9.39 -5.74
CA ALA A 69 8.56 9.69 -4.75
C ALA A 69 7.55 8.53 -4.62
N ALA A 70 7.14 7.93 -5.73
CA ALA A 70 6.21 6.80 -5.70
C ALA A 70 6.85 5.55 -5.06
N ARG A 71 8.13 5.29 -5.33
CA ARG A 71 8.92 4.23 -4.71
C ARG A 71 9.03 4.43 -3.20
N GLU A 72 9.19 5.67 -2.74
CA GLU A 72 9.21 6.04 -1.33
C GLU A 72 7.85 5.81 -0.66
N VAL A 73 6.74 6.22 -1.30
CA VAL A 73 5.38 5.92 -0.83
C VAL A 73 5.20 4.42 -0.63
N HIS A 74 5.66 3.59 -1.57
CA HIS A 74 5.62 2.13 -1.42
C HIS A 74 6.41 1.65 -0.19
N GLN A 75 7.64 2.14 0.05
CA GLN A 75 8.40 1.76 1.24
C GLN A 75 7.76 2.21 2.54
N ARG A 76 7.28 3.45 2.60
CA ARG A 76 6.58 3.97 3.78
C ARG A 76 5.34 3.15 4.08
N MET A 77 4.62 2.69 3.06
CA MET A 77 3.48 1.79 3.27
C MET A 77 3.93 0.45 3.84
N VAL A 78 4.95 -0.20 3.28
CA VAL A 78 5.49 -1.48 3.77
C VAL A 78 5.89 -1.38 5.26
N GLU A 79 6.59 -0.30 5.64
CA GLU A 79 6.97 -0.07 7.03
C GLU A 79 5.78 0.25 7.93
N ALA A 80 4.78 0.97 7.43
CA ALA A 80 3.54 1.21 8.16
C ALA A 80 2.77 -0.10 8.42
N VAL A 81 2.71 -1.02 7.44
CA VAL A 81 2.10 -2.36 7.64
C VAL A 81 2.81 -3.11 8.76
N LYS A 82 4.14 -3.16 8.75
CA LYS A 82 4.94 -3.82 9.80
C LYS A 82 4.72 -3.20 11.18
N THR A 83 4.65 -1.87 11.24
CA THR A 83 4.45 -1.11 12.48
C THR A 83 3.03 -1.33 13.04
N GLY A 84 2.02 -1.40 12.17
CA GLY A 84 0.61 -1.46 12.55
C GLY A 84 0.03 -0.10 12.92
N GLY A 85 -0.83 -0.06 13.92
CA GLY A 85 -1.52 1.15 14.40
C GLY A 85 -2.75 1.55 13.59
N GLY A 86 -3.28 0.66 12.74
CA GLY A 86 -4.30 1.00 11.77
C GLY A 86 -3.70 1.80 10.62
N ALA A 87 -2.69 1.21 9.97
CA ALA A 87 -1.93 1.85 8.90
C ALA A 87 -2.84 2.31 7.76
N THR A 88 -2.64 3.54 7.29
CA THR A 88 -3.28 4.16 6.13
C THR A 88 -2.21 4.57 5.12
N ALA A 89 -2.63 5.00 3.93
CA ALA A 89 -1.72 5.44 2.88
C ALA A 89 -0.81 6.59 3.37
N PRO A 90 0.53 6.49 3.20
CA PRO A 90 1.45 7.54 3.60
C PRO A 90 1.19 8.82 2.82
N GLN A 91 1.05 9.95 3.51
CA GLN A 91 0.93 11.26 2.86
C GLN A 91 2.31 11.90 2.69
N SER A 92 2.47 12.71 1.64
CA SER A 92 3.66 13.51 1.36
C SER A 92 3.87 14.64 2.37
#